data_AF-A0A7Y2BK10-F1
#
_entry.id   AF-A0A7Y2BK10-F1
#
_cell.length_a   1.000
_cell.length_b   1.000
_cell.length_c   1.000
_cell.angle_alpha   90.00
_cell.angle_beta   90.00
_cell.angle_gamma   90.00
#
_symmetry.space_group_name_H-M   'P 1'
#
loop_
_entity.id
_entity.type
_entity.pdbx_description
1 polymer ?
#
loop_
_entity_poly.entity_id
_entity_poly.type
_entity_poly.pdbx_seq_one_letter_code
_entity_poly.pdbx_strand_id
1 'polypeptide(L)'
;IRDLGGEAVANGADVADWGQAEALVQQAIAEFGRLDAVVNNAGFVRDRMFVSCSENEWDAVIRVHLKGHFCVARHAASYWRGLVKAGEQVDARIINTSSGAGVLGSVGQSSYSAAKAGIATLTLVQAAELGRYGITSNALCPIARTRMTEGAFGDAMKAPDEGFDENDPANVSPFVAWLASSQSRDVTGRVWEVFGGTVTVFDGYRREQTMDIGKRWDAAELGPAVNELLSKAQPLVKVYGT
;
A
#
# COMPACT_ATOMS: atom_id res chain seq x y z
N ILE A 1 -13.40 3.62 21.57
CA ILE A 1 -13.69 2.21 21.19
C ILE A 1 -14.66 1.59 22.19
N ARG A 2 -14.26 1.36 23.45
CA ARG A 2 -15.16 0.82 24.48
C ARG A 2 -16.36 1.72 24.80
N ASP A 3 -16.14 3.02 24.88
CA ASP A 3 -17.23 4.00 25.08
C ASP A 3 -18.20 4.09 23.89
N LEU A 4 -17.79 3.58 22.72
CA LEU A 4 -18.62 3.47 21.52
C LEU A 4 -19.21 2.05 21.37
N GLY A 5 -19.08 1.19 22.39
CA GLY A 5 -19.58 -0.19 22.40
C GLY A 5 -18.70 -1.22 21.68
N GLY A 6 -17.48 -0.85 21.25
CA GLY A 6 -16.54 -1.75 20.59
C GLY A 6 -15.57 -2.44 21.54
N GLU A 7 -15.04 -3.57 21.10
CA GLU A 7 -14.00 -4.33 21.81
C GLU A 7 -12.63 -4.12 21.15
N ALA A 8 -11.59 -3.98 21.97
CA ALA A 8 -10.22 -3.82 21.50
C ALA A 8 -9.19 -4.24 22.55
N VAL A 9 -8.05 -4.68 22.06
CA VAL A 9 -6.85 -5.05 22.81
C VAL A 9 -5.63 -4.37 22.18
N ALA A 10 -4.69 -3.92 23.01
CA ALA A 10 -3.45 -3.31 22.56
C ALA A 10 -2.36 -4.36 22.32
N ASN A 11 -1.52 -4.13 21.32
CA ASN A 11 -0.33 -4.92 21.04
C ASN A 11 0.82 -3.99 20.63
N GLY A 12 2.00 -4.21 21.22
CA GLY A 12 3.20 -3.39 21.00
C GLY A 12 4.26 -4.03 20.10
N ALA A 13 3.88 -5.02 19.29
CA ALA A 13 4.78 -5.75 18.42
C ALA A 13 5.48 -4.82 17.41
N ASP A 14 6.77 -5.04 17.21
CA ASP A 14 7.44 -4.57 16.02
C ASP A 14 7.00 -5.44 14.83
N VAL A 15 6.19 -4.86 13.95
CA VAL A 15 5.64 -5.56 12.76
C VAL A 15 6.72 -6.09 11.82
N ALA A 16 7.95 -5.56 11.88
CA ALA A 16 9.07 -6.01 11.05
C ALA A 16 9.92 -7.10 11.72
N ASP A 17 9.65 -7.42 12.98
CA ASP A 17 10.15 -8.62 13.63
C ASP A 17 9.23 -9.81 13.30
N TRP A 18 9.84 -10.91 12.85
CA TRP A 18 9.10 -12.07 12.36
C TRP A 18 8.29 -12.75 13.47
N GLY A 19 8.89 -12.96 14.64
CA GLY A 19 8.23 -13.64 15.76
C GLY A 19 7.16 -12.77 16.41
N GLN A 20 7.40 -11.46 16.52
CA GLN A 20 6.40 -10.54 17.08
C GLN A 20 5.21 -10.34 16.13
N ALA A 21 5.42 -10.33 14.80
CA ALA A 21 4.32 -10.30 13.84
C ALA A 21 3.45 -11.57 13.90
N GLU A 22 4.06 -12.75 14.12
CA GLU A 22 3.32 -13.98 14.40
C GLU A 22 2.51 -13.87 15.70
N ALA A 23 3.14 -13.42 16.79
CA ALA A 23 2.49 -13.25 18.07
C ALA A 23 1.32 -12.25 18.02
N LEU A 24 1.43 -11.18 17.24
CA LEU A 24 0.35 -10.23 16.97
C LEU A 24 -0.87 -10.92 16.34
N VAL A 25 -0.66 -11.75 15.32
CA VAL A 25 -1.74 -12.52 14.67
C VAL A 25 -2.36 -13.52 15.66
N GLN A 26 -1.54 -14.22 16.45
CA GLN A 26 -2.02 -15.16 17.45
C GLN A 26 -2.83 -14.48 18.57
N GLN A 27 -2.43 -13.29 19.01
CA GLN A 27 -3.20 -12.53 19.99
C GLN A 27 -4.60 -12.18 19.45
N ALA A 28 -4.71 -11.72 18.20
CA ALA A 28 -6.00 -11.40 17.62
C ALA A 28 -6.95 -12.63 17.62
N ILE A 29 -6.42 -13.80 17.26
CA ILE A 29 -7.17 -15.07 17.27
C ILE A 29 -7.55 -15.47 18.69
N ALA A 30 -6.63 -15.35 19.65
CA ALA A 30 -6.88 -15.73 21.05
C ALA A 30 -7.94 -14.85 21.73
N GLU A 31 -7.93 -13.54 21.45
CA GLU A 31 -8.80 -12.56 22.08
C GLU A 31 -10.19 -12.52 21.44
N PHE A 32 -10.27 -12.65 20.11
CA PHE A 32 -11.52 -12.48 19.36
C PHE A 32 -12.04 -13.77 18.71
N GLY A 33 -11.34 -14.89 18.89
CA GLY A 33 -11.68 -16.21 18.35
C GLY A 33 -11.36 -16.41 16.86
N ARG A 34 -11.09 -15.33 16.11
CA ARG A 34 -10.78 -15.36 14.67
C ARG A 34 -10.01 -14.11 14.23
N LEU A 35 -9.46 -14.17 13.02
CA LEU A 35 -8.90 -13.01 12.32
C LEU A 35 -9.57 -12.89 10.95
N ASP A 36 -10.17 -11.74 10.66
CA ASP A 36 -10.90 -11.51 9.39
C ASP A 36 -10.19 -10.56 8.45
N ALA A 37 -9.51 -9.55 9.00
CA ALA A 37 -8.85 -8.53 8.21
C ALA A 37 -7.51 -8.13 8.83
N VAL A 38 -6.56 -7.78 7.97
CA VAL A 38 -5.31 -7.12 8.34
C VAL A 38 -5.25 -5.77 7.62
N VAL A 39 -5.06 -4.70 8.39
CA VAL A 39 -4.77 -3.36 7.87
C VAL A 39 -3.30 -3.05 8.16
N ASN A 40 -2.45 -3.19 7.16
CA ASN A 40 -1.04 -2.81 7.27
C ASN A 40 -0.90 -1.30 7.08
N ASN A 41 -0.70 -0.58 8.19
CA ASN A 41 -0.58 0.89 8.20
C ASN A 41 0.71 1.42 8.84
N ALA A 42 1.40 0.61 9.67
CA ALA A 42 2.60 1.04 10.37
C ALA A 42 3.68 1.60 9.41
N GLY A 43 4.30 2.71 9.78
CA GLY A 43 5.22 3.44 8.92
C GLY A 43 5.75 4.75 9.51
N PHE A 44 6.85 5.25 8.96
CA PHE A 44 7.45 6.54 9.28
C PHE A 44 8.31 7.05 8.11
N VAL A 45 8.69 8.32 8.13
CA VAL A 45 9.53 8.93 7.09
C VAL A 45 10.95 9.22 7.56
N ARG A 46 11.91 9.12 6.64
CA ARG A 46 13.30 9.59 6.74
C ARG A 46 13.68 10.25 5.43
N ASP A 47 13.03 11.37 5.16
CA ASP A 47 13.13 12.03 3.86
C ASP A 47 14.53 12.62 3.64
N ARG A 48 15.10 12.27 2.49
CA ARG A 48 16.43 12.66 2.02
C ARG A 48 16.39 12.73 0.50
N MET A 49 17.05 13.76 -0.05
CA MET A 49 17.44 13.72 -1.46
C MET A 49 18.25 12.45 -1.73
N PHE A 50 18.15 11.90 -2.95
CA PHE A 50 18.70 10.58 -3.29
C PHE A 50 20.15 10.39 -2.81
N VAL A 51 21.03 11.35 -3.10
CA VAL A 51 22.46 11.29 -2.74
C VAL A 51 22.75 11.50 -1.24
N SER A 52 21.78 11.99 -0.48
CA SER A 52 21.91 12.30 0.95
C SER A 52 21.30 11.22 1.84
N CYS A 53 20.66 10.19 1.27
CA CYS A 53 20.07 9.10 2.02
C CYS A 53 21.16 8.16 2.53
N SER A 54 21.28 8.02 3.85
CA SER A 54 22.20 7.04 4.44
C SER A 54 21.62 5.62 4.39
N GLU A 55 22.49 4.61 4.44
CA GLU A 55 22.11 3.20 4.50
C GLU A 55 21.14 2.90 5.66
N ASN A 56 21.44 3.41 6.87
CA ASN A 56 20.58 3.22 8.04
C ASN A 56 19.18 3.83 7.85
N GLU A 57 19.07 4.99 7.20
CA GLU A 57 17.77 5.61 6.91
C GLU A 57 16.99 4.81 5.86
N TRP A 58 17.68 4.32 4.82
CA TRP A 58 17.11 3.44 3.81
C TRP A 58 16.57 2.15 4.44
N ASP A 59 17.41 1.43 5.18
CA ASP A 59 17.07 0.15 5.80
C ASP A 59 15.93 0.29 6.80
N ALA A 60 15.92 1.35 7.61
CA ALA A 60 14.88 1.56 8.60
C ALA A 60 13.50 1.75 7.91
N VAL A 61 13.44 2.50 6.81
CA VAL A 61 12.20 2.69 6.04
C VAL A 61 11.76 1.40 5.36
N ILE A 62 12.67 0.70 4.67
CA ILE A 62 12.36 -0.58 4.00
C ILE A 62 11.89 -1.64 5.01
N ARG A 63 12.56 -1.73 6.17
CA ARG A 63 12.24 -2.67 7.24
C ARG A 63 10.82 -2.47 7.76
N VAL A 64 10.45 -1.27 8.17
CA VAL A 64 9.11 -1.07 8.78
C VAL A 64 8.00 -1.09 7.74
N HIS A 65 8.22 -0.45 6.59
CA HIS A 65 7.19 -0.42 5.55
C HIS A 65 7.09 -1.77 4.84
N LEU A 66 8.08 -2.12 4.03
CA LEU A 66 7.95 -3.26 3.12
C LEU A 66 8.01 -4.59 3.86
N LYS A 67 9.02 -4.80 4.72
CA LYS A 67 9.13 -6.05 5.50
C LYS A 67 8.00 -6.16 6.52
N GLY A 68 7.63 -5.07 7.21
CA GLY A 68 6.51 -5.08 8.16
C GLY A 68 5.17 -5.50 7.53
N HIS A 69 4.84 -4.94 6.37
CA HIS A 69 3.65 -5.34 5.61
C HIS A 69 3.69 -6.82 5.22
N PHE A 70 4.86 -7.30 4.78
CA PHE A 70 5.04 -8.71 4.44
C PHE A 70 4.87 -9.62 5.65
N CYS A 71 5.53 -9.35 6.78
CA CYS A 71 5.52 -10.21 7.97
C CYS A 71 4.10 -10.44 8.49
N VAL A 72 3.33 -9.38 8.78
CA VAL A 72 1.98 -9.52 9.32
C VAL A 72 1.06 -10.24 8.32
N ALA A 73 1.06 -9.83 7.05
CA ALA A 73 0.24 -10.46 6.03
C ALA A 73 0.62 -11.94 5.80
N ARG A 74 1.91 -12.28 5.89
CA ARG A 74 2.40 -13.65 5.72
C ARG A 74 1.93 -14.57 6.85
N HIS A 75 1.89 -14.11 8.09
CA HIS A 75 1.36 -14.91 9.21
C HIS A 75 -0.16 -15.04 9.14
N ALA A 76 -0.89 -13.95 8.84
CA ALA A 76 -2.34 -13.99 8.65
C ALA A 76 -2.75 -14.94 7.50
N ALA A 77 -2.07 -14.87 6.36
CA ALA A 77 -2.30 -15.79 5.24
C ALA A 77 -2.01 -17.26 5.60
N SER A 78 -1.03 -17.50 6.49
CA SER A 78 -0.75 -18.84 7.00
C SER A 78 -1.93 -19.42 7.78
N TYR A 79 -2.51 -18.60 8.67
CA TYR A 79 -3.67 -18.94 9.47
C TYR A 79 -4.88 -19.24 8.59
N TRP A 80 -5.25 -18.32 7.68
CA TRP A 80 -6.38 -18.50 6.77
C TRP A 80 -6.24 -19.73 5.86
N ARG A 81 -5.04 -19.97 5.31
CA ARG A 81 -4.77 -21.18 4.55
C ARG A 81 -4.93 -22.45 5.40
N GLY A 82 -4.63 -22.38 6.69
CA GLY A 82 -4.88 -23.45 7.66
C GLY A 82 -6.37 -23.77 7.79
N LEU A 83 -7.22 -22.74 7.94
CA LEU A 83 -8.68 -22.89 8.00
C LEU A 83 -9.23 -23.55 6.72
N VAL A 84 -8.79 -23.09 5.54
CA VAL A 84 -9.22 -23.70 4.26
C VAL A 84 -8.82 -25.18 4.19
N LYS A 85 -7.63 -25.55 4.67
CA LYS A 85 -7.20 -26.97 4.72
C LYS A 85 -8.03 -27.80 5.70
N ALA A 86 -8.58 -27.19 6.75
CA ALA A 86 -9.48 -27.82 7.69
C ALA A 86 -10.93 -27.91 7.18
N GLY A 87 -11.22 -27.39 5.98
CA GLY A 87 -12.55 -27.41 5.36
C GLY A 87 -13.43 -26.21 5.70
N GLU A 88 -12.88 -25.19 6.36
CA GLU A 88 -13.62 -23.97 6.71
C GLU A 88 -13.68 -22.99 5.52
N GLN A 89 -14.77 -22.22 5.48
CA GLN A 89 -14.91 -21.11 4.53
C GLN A 89 -14.20 -19.87 5.07
N VAL A 90 -13.38 -19.25 4.24
CA VAL A 90 -12.64 -18.02 4.56
C VAL A 90 -13.16 -16.88 3.69
N ASP A 91 -13.45 -15.74 4.34
CA ASP A 91 -13.82 -14.47 3.70
C ASP A 91 -12.94 -13.37 4.32
N ALA A 92 -11.66 -13.32 3.93
CA ALA A 92 -10.64 -12.54 4.61
C ALA A 92 -10.09 -11.38 3.77
N ARG A 93 -9.50 -10.37 4.43
CA ARG A 93 -9.08 -9.11 3.80
C ARG A 93 -7.66 -8.70 4.19
N ILE A 94 -6.86 -8.33 3.20
CA ILE A 94 -5.59 -7.62 3.39
C ILE A 94 -5.76 -6.22 2.80
N ILE A 95 -5.59 -5.20 3.63
CA ILE A 95 -5.58 -3.80 3.23
C ILE A 95 -4.18 -3.25 3.52
N ASN A 96 -3.41 -3.02 2.47
CA ASN A 96 -2.07 -2.46 2.57
C ASN A 96 -2.08 -0.94 2.41
N THR A 97 -1.10 -0.26 2.99
CA THR A 97 -0.93 1.19 2.79
C THR A 97 0.27 1.44 1.90
N SER A 98 0.00 1.68 0.61
CA SER A 98 0.94 2.24 -0.36
C SER A 98 1.02 3.77 -0.21
N SER A 99 1.33 4.51 -1.28
CA SER A 99 1.34 5.96 -1.37
C SER A 99 1.45 6.38 -2.84
N GLY A 100 0.94 7.57 -3.17
CA GLY A 100 1.26 8.26 -4.43
C GLY A 100 2.77 8.31 -4.69
N ALA A 101 3.59 8.51 -3.64
CA ALA A 101 5.05 8.47 -3.75
C ALA A 101 5.60 7.14 -4.27
N GLY A 102 4.90 6.02 -4.02
CA GLY A 102 5.30 4.70 -4.50
C GLY A 102 4.84 4.39 -5.93
N VAL A 103 3.68 4.90 -6.35
CA VAL A 103 3.15 4.66 -7.70
C VAL A 103 3.62 5.69 -8.73
N LEU A 104 3.89 6.93 -8.31
CA LEU A 104 4.27 8.04 -9.20
C LEU A 104 5.68 8.59 -8.92
N GLY A 105 6.31 8.18 -7.81
CA GLY A 105 7.58 8.74 -7.35
C GLY A 105 7.39 10.03 -6.53
N SER A 106 8.37 10.34 -5.67
CA SER A 106 8.40 11.59 -4.90
C SER A 106 9.84 12.06 -4.67
N VAL A 107 10.12 13.32 -4.98
CA VAL A 107 11.42 13.95 -4.76
C VAL A 107 11.72 13.99 -3.25
N GLY A 108 12.94 13.60 -2.87
CA GLY A 108 13.35 13.59 -1.46
C GLY A 108 12.86 12.38 -0.66
N GLN A 109 12.22 11.39 -1.31
CA GLN A 109 11.60 10.26 -0.63
C GLN A 109 12.00 8.90 -1.22
N SER A 110 13.23 8.74 -1.73
CA SER A 110 13.61 7.54 -2.49
C SER A 110 13.38 6.22 -1.75
N SER A 111 13.74 6.12 -0.46
CA SER A 111 13.50 4.91 0.35
C SER A 111 12.02 4.64 0.58
N TYR A 112 11.24 5.70 0.84
CA TYR A 112 9.80 5.63 1.05
C TYR A 112 9.06 5.27 -0.24
N SER A 113 9.36 5.94 -1.35
CA SER A 113 8.87 5.62 -2.69
C SER A 113 9.16 4.16 -3.04
N ALA A 114 10.39 3.69 -2.84
CA ALA A 114 10.76 2.29 -3.10
C ALA A 114 9.94 1.32 -2.23
N ALA A 115 9.82 1.58 -0.93
CA ALA A 115 9.04 0.74 -0.03
C ALA A 115 7.56 0.68 -0.43
N LYS A 116 6.95 1.83 -0.75
CA LYS A 116 5.54 1.94 -1.13
C LYS A 116 5.26 1.34 -2.50
N ALA A 117 6.18 1.49 -3.46
CA ALA A 117 6.12 0.78 -4.74
C ALA A 117 6.14 -0.74 -4.52
N GLY A 118 7.05 -1.22 -3.67
CA GLY A 118 7.12 -2.63 -3.28
C GLY A 118 5.81 -3.14 -2.63
N ILE A 119 5.16 -2.32 -1.79
CA ILE A 119 3.86 -2.64 -1.19
C ILE A 119 2.75 -2.69 -2.26
N ALA A 120 2.74 -1.76 -3.21
CA ALA A 120 1.77 -1.77 -4.31
C ALA A 120 1.89 -3.08 -5.12
N THR A 121 3.10 -3.47 -5.49
CA THR A 121 3.31 -4.73 -6.23
C THR A 121 3.06 -5.98 -5.37
N LEU A 122 3.46 -5.97 -4.09
CA LEU A 122 3.17 -7.06 -3.14
C LEU A 122 1.66 -7.32 -3.04
N THR A 123 0.85 -6.27 -3.07
CA THR A 123 -0.61 -6.36 -3.06
C THR A 123 -1.14 -7.12 -4.28
N LEU A 124 -0.60 -6.88 -5.47
CA LEU A 124 -0.98 -7.60 -6.68
C LEU A 124 -0.66 -9.09 -6.58
N VAL A 125 0.52 -9.42 -6.05
CA VAL A 125 0.96 -10.82 -5.86
C VAL A 125 0.10 -11.51 -4.81
N GLN A 126 -0.16 -10.86 -3.67
CA GLN A 126 -1.06 -11.38 -2.63
C GLN A 126 -2.45 -11.67 -3.20
N ALA A 127 -3.01 -10.75 -3.98
CA ALA A 127 -4.32 -10.95 -4.62
C ALA A 127 -4.34 -12.19 -5.53
N ALA A 128 -3.31 -12.34 -6.37
CA ALA A 128 -3.19 -13.47 -7.30
C ALA A 128 -2.98 -14.81 -6.59
N GLU A 129 -2.13 -14.85 -5.55
CA GLU A 129 -1.79 -16.10 -4.86
C GLU A 129 -2.83 -16.57 -3.83
N LEU A 130 -3.51 -15.61 -3.19
CA LEU A 130 -4.35 -15.84 -2.03
C LEU A 130 -5.85 -15.88 -2.35
N GLY A 131 -6.27 -15.41 -3.53
CA GLY A 131 -7.68 -15.43 -3.95
C GLY A 131 -8.31 -16.82 -3.90
N ARG A 132 -7.54 -17.87 -4.22
CA ARG A 132 -7.95 -19.29 -4.11
C ARG A 132 -8.32 -19.74 -2.69
N TYR A 133 -8.01 -18.95 -1.67
CA TYR A 133 -8.32 -19.20 -0.26
C TYR A 133 -9.42 -18.27 0.26
N GLY A 134 -10.11 -17.51 -0.59
CA GLY A 134 -11.14 -16.55 -0.16
C GLY A 134 -10.55 -15.27 0.48
N ILE A 135 -9.31 -14.92 0.13
CA ILE A 135 -8.62 -13.73 0.64
C ILE A 135 -8.53 -12.69 -0.48
N THR A 136 -8.99 -11.46 -0.22
CA THR A 136 -8.70 -10.32 -1.10
C THR A 136 -7.53 -9.50 -0.57
N SER A 137 -6.78 -8.87 -1.48
CA SER A 137 -5.71 -7.93 -1.12
C SER A 137 -5.80 -6.67 -1.95
N ASN A 138 -5.87 -5.51 -1.29
CA ASN A 138 -5.91 -4.19 -1.93
C ASN A 138 -4.98 -3.21 -1.21
N ALA A 139 -4.57 -2.15 -1.90
CA ALA A 139 -3.71 -1.12 -1.34
C ALA A 139 -4.34 0.26 -1.43
N LEU A 140 -4.04 1.11 -0.45
CA LEU A 140 -4.43 2.51 -0.42
C LEU A 140 -3.22 3.43 -0.59
N CYS A 141 -3.42 4.52 -1.33
CA CYS A 141 -2.56 5.68 -1.46
C CYS A 141 -3.30 6.86 -0.80
N PRO A 142 -3.33 6.95 0.54
CA PRO A 142 -4.09 7.99 1.21
C PRO A 142 -3.44 9.36 1.03
N ILE A 143 -4.27 10.41 0.96
CA ILE A 143 -3.85 11.80 1.19
C ILE A 143 -4.64 12.30 2.39
N ALA A 144 -3.92 12.68 3.45
CA ALA A 144 -4.52 13.18 4.68
C ALA A 144 -3.53 14.04 5.47
N ARG A 145 -4.07 14.95 6.27
CA ARG A 145 -3.34 15.71 7.28
C ARG A 145 -3.02 14.80 8.46
N THR A 146 -1.73 14.54 8.67
CA THR A 146 -1.20 13.78 9.81
C THR A 146 0.10 14.43 10.25
N ARG A 147 0.61 14.04 11.42
CA ARG A 147 1.96 14.46 11.87
C ARG A 147 3.07 14.18 10.85
N MET A 148 2.87 13.23 9.92
CA MET A 148 3.80 12.92 8.84
C MET A 148 3.73 13.94 7.67
N THR A 149 2.58 14.58 7.46
CA THR A 149 2.32 15.45 6.31
C THR A 149 2.30 16.95 6.67
N GLU A 150 2.10 17.29 7.95
CA GLU A 150 2.09 18.69 8.46
C GLU A 150 3.37 19.46 8.10
N GLY A 151 4.54 18.84 8.23
CA GLY A 151 5.82 19.49 7.89
C GLY A 151 6.08 19.61 6.39
N ALA A 152 5.54 18.70 5.58
CA ALA A 152 5.82 18.61 4.13
C ALA A 152 4.91 19.53 3.31
N PHE A 153 3.67 19.73 3.74
CA PHE A 153 2.65 20.47 2.98
C PHE A 153 2.20 21.78 3.65
N GLY A 154 2.62 22.04 4.90
CA GLY A 154 2.39 23.31 5.59
C GLY A 154 0.94 23.77 5.57
N ASP A 155 0.72 25.05 5.23
CA ASP A 155 -0.62 25.67 5.20
C ASP A 155 -1.59 25.03 4.20
N ALA A 156 -1.11 24.33 3.16
CA ALA A 156 -1.97 23.63 2.20
C ALA A 156 -2.72 22.45 2.86
N MET A 157 -2.18 21.96 3.97
CA MET A 157 -2.81 20.98 4.84
C MET A 157 -3.22 21.64 6.16
N LYS A 158 -3.70 22.89 6.18
CA LYS A 158 -4.38 23.44 7.36
C LYS A 158 -5.87 23.06 7.36
N ALA A 159 -6.44 22.82 8.55
CA ALA A 159 -7.87 22.59 8.67
C ALA A 159 -8.65 23.88 8.40
N PRO A 160 -9.77 23.83 7.67
CA PRO A 160 -10.63 24.99 7.49
C PRO A 160 -11.31 25.34 8.83
N ASP A 161 -11.58 26.63 9.04
CA ASP A 161 -12.29 27.09 10.24
C ASP A 161 -13.78 26.67 10.22
N GLU A 162 -14.36 26.55 9.02
CA GLU A 162 -15.74 26.09 8.77
C GLU A 162 -15.82 25.20 7.53
N GLY A 163 -16.78 24.28 7.49
CA GLY A 163 -17.05 23.43 6.32
C GLY A 163 -16.42 22.03 6.39
N PHE A 164 -16.42 21.34 5.25
CA PHE A 164 -15.86 19.98 5.15
C PHE A 164 -14.34 20.03 5.08
N ASP A 165 -13.69 19.32 5.99
CA ASP A 165 -12.25 19.15 5.98
C ASP A 165 -11.85 17.99 5.05
N GLU A 166 -11.48 18.32 3.80
CA GLU A 166 -11.04 17.32 2.81
C GLU A 166 -9.80 16.53 3.27
N ASN A 167 -8.96 17.13 4.11
CA ASN A 167 -7.71 16.54 4.56
C ASN A 167 -7.83 15.80 5.89
N ASP A 168 -9.04 15.69 6.48
CA ASP A 168 -9.23 14.90 7.70
C ASP A 168 -8.87 13.41 7.43
N PRO A 169 -7.91 12.82 8.17
CA PRO A 169 -7.57 11.40 8.03
C PRO A 169 -8.77 10.46 8.25
N ALA A 170 -9.81 10.89 8.98
CA ALA A 170 -11.04 10.15 9.15
C ALA A 170 -11.73 9.87 7.82
N ASN A 171 -11.54 10.69 6.78
CA ASN A 171 -12.15 10.51 5.46
C ASN A 171 -11.71 9.23 4.74
N VAL A 172 -10.53 8.71 5.05
CA VAL A 172 -10.02 7.44 4.47
C VAL A 172 -10.63 6.21 5.16
N SER A 173 -11.00 6.34 6.44
CA SER A 173 -11.42 5.22 7.28
C SER A 173 -12.68 4.49 6.78
N PRO A 174 -13.74 5.17 6.27
CA PRO A 174 -14.89 4.49 5.68
C PRO A 174 -14.54 3.52 4.55
N PHE A 175 -13.61 3.90 3.67
CA PHE A 175 -13.19 3.04 2.57
C PHE A 175 -12.41 1.82 3.06
N VAL A 176 -11.57 1.98 4.09
CA VAL A 176 -10.89 0.86 4.77
C VAL A 176 -11.92 -0.08 5.39
N ALA A 177 -12.92 0.44 6.10
CA ALA A 177 -13.97 -0.36 6.74
C ALA A 177 -14.79 -1.13 5.70
N TRP A 178 -15.13 -0.50 4.57
CA TRP A 178 -15.80 -1.18 3.47
C TRP A 178 -14.93 -2.28 2.85
N LEU A 179 -13.63 -2.03 2.60
CA LEU A 179 -12.70 -3.06 2.14
C LEU A 179 -12.56 -4.22 3.14
N ALA A 180 -12.66 -3.97 4.44
CA ALA A 180 -12.65 -4.99 5.47
C ALA A 180 -13.95 -5.82 5.56
N SER A 181 -15.01 -5.43 4.85
CA SER A 181 -16.33 -6.08 4.92
C SER A 181 -16.51 -7.24 3.93
N SER A 182 -17.58 -8.03 4.12
CA SER A 182 -17.97 -9.09 3.18
C SER A 182 -18.43 -8.56 1.81
N GLN A 183 -18.82 -7.28 1.71
CA GLN A 183 -19.29 -6.66 0.47
C GLN A 183 -18.15 -6.42 -0.54
N SER A 184 -16.90 -6.37 -0.09
CA SER A 184 -15.72 -6.15 -0.94
C SER A 184 -15.12 -7.46 -1.51
N ARG A 185 -15.81 -8.60 -1.40
CA ARG A 185 -15.28 -9.92 -1.77
C ARG A 185 -14.82 -10.06 -3.23
N ASP A 186 -15.41 -9.27 -4.13
CA ASP A 186 -15.08 -9.27 -5.56
C ASP A 186 -13.99 -8.24 -5.92
N VAL A 187 -13.47 -7.52 -4.93
CA VAL A 187 -12.49 -6.44 -5.11
C VAL A 187 -11.14 -6.91 -4.58
N THR A 188 -10.22 -7.19 -5.50
CA THR A 188 -8.86 -7.65 -5.17
C THR A 188 -7.85 -7.21 -6.22
N GLY A 189 -6.59 -7.05 -5.83
CA GLY A 189 -5.48 -6.67 -6.71
C GLY A 189 -5.58 -5.22 -7.21
N ARG A 190 -6.15 -4.32 -6.40
CA ARG A 190 -6.35 -2.91 -6.77
C ARG A 190 -5.57 -1.98 -5.85
N VAL A 191 -5.12 -0.87 -6.42
CA VAL A 191 -4.47 0.24 -5.70
C VAL A 191 -5.36 1.47 -5.85
N TRP A 192 -5.71 2.10 -4.73
CA TRP A 192 -6.69 3.18 -4.68
C TRP A 192 -6.09 4.44 -4.08
N GLU A 193 -6.27 5.60 -4.71
CA GLU A 193 -6.08 6.89 -4.03
C GLU A 193 -7.39 7.30 -3.37
N VAL A 194 -7.31 7.71 -2.10
CA VAL A 194 -8.48 8.08 -1.30
C VAL A 194 -8.15 9.29 -0.44
N PHE A 195 -8.97 10.34 -0.54
CA PHE A 195 -8.90 11.55 0.27
C PHE A 195 -10.22 12.32 0.18
N GLY A 196 -10.59 13.07 1.22
CA GLY A 196 -11.87 13.79 1.24
C GLY A 196 -13.05 12.90 0.84
N GLY A 197 -13.79 13.32 -0.19
CA GLY A 197 -14.87 12.52 -0.81
C GLY A 197 -14.45 11.76 -2.07
N THR A 198 -13.17 11.73 -2.43
CA THR A 198 -12.66 11.21 -3.70
C THR A 198 -12.09 9.81 -3.55
N VAL A 199 -12.43 8.93 -4.49
CA VAL A 199 -11.87 7.58 -4.64
C VAL A 199 -11.44 7.39 -6.09
N THR A 200 -10.14 7.17 -6.29
CA THR A 200 -9.54 6.96 -7.61
C THR A 200 -8.87 5.60 -7.65
N VAL A 201 -9.02 4.86 -8.75
CA VAL A 201 -8.31 3.60 -8.97
C VAL A 201 -7.09 3.84 -9.86
N PHE A 202 -5.92 3.36 -9.44
CA PHE A 202 -4.74 3.35 -10.31
C PHE A 202 -4.83 2.22 -11.32
N ASP A 203 -4.38 2.50 -12.54
CA ASP A 203 -4.46 1.59 -13.67
C ASP A 203 -3.26 0.65 -13.82
N GLY A 204 -2.17 0.92 -13.09
CA GLY A 204 -0.95 0.12 -13.00
C GLY A 204 -0.01 0.29 -14.19
N TYR A 205 1.13 -0.43 -14.19
CA TYR A 205 2.04 -0.45 -15.35
C TYR A 205 1.39 -1.18 -16.53
N ARG A 206 1.35 -0.53 -17.70
CA ARG A 206 0.79 -1.06 -18.94
C ARG A 206 1.87 -1.16 -20.01
N ARG A 207 1.81 -2.19 -20.86
CA ARG A 207 2.56 -2.20 -22.12
C ARG A 207 1.83 -1.24 -23.06
N GLU A 208 2.47 -0.12 -23.35
CA GLU A 208 1.84 0.93 -24.13
C GLU A 208 2.23 0.85 -25.61
N GLN A 209 3.47 1.22 -25.93
CA GLN A 209 4.00 1.17 -27.29
C GLN A 209 4.97 -0.01 -27.42
N THR A 210 4.92 -0.74 -28.54
CA THR A 210 5.80 -1.88 -28.81
C THR A 210 6.22 -1.86 -30.26
N MET A 211 7.52 -2.09 -30.50
CA MET A 211 8.09 -2.25 -31.83
C MET A 211 8.85 -3.58 -31.88
N ASP A 212 8.51 -4.39 -32.87
CA ASP A 212 9.20 -5.65 -33.16
C ASP A 212 9.74 -5.59 -34.59
N ILE A 213 11.05 -5.78 -34.72
CA ILE A 213 11.73 -5.83 -36.02
C ILE A 213 11.98 -7.27 -36.49
N GLY A 214 11.51 -8.27 -35.73
CA GLY A 214 11.64 -9.70 -36.03
C GLY A 214 13.08 -10.23 -35.94
N LYS A 215 14.01 -9.44 -35.38
CA LYS A 215 15.43 -9.75 -35.27
C LYS A 215 16.06 -9.03 -34.08
N ARG A 216 17.33 -9.34 -33.78
CA ARG A 216 18.11 -8.60 -32.79
C ARG A 216 18.39 -7.17 -33.29
N TRP A 217 18.18 -6.19 -32.42
CA TRP A 217 18.55 -4.79 -32.65
C TRP A 217 20.06 -4.60 -32.81
N ASP A 218 20.48 -3.73 -33.72
CA ASP A 218 21.76 -3.02 -33.59
C ASP A 218 21.58 -1.83 -32.63
N ALA A 219 22.56 -1.56 -31.77
CA ALA A 219 22.52 -0.44 -30.84
C ALA A 219 22.37 0.91 -31.57
N ALA A 220 22.93 1.05 -32.77
CA ALA A 220 22.83 2.25 -33.58
C ALA A 220 21.40 2.52 -34.09
N GLU A 221 20.56 1.49 -34.21
CA GLU A 221 19.17 1.59 -34.68
C GLU A 221 18.19 2.02 -33.58
N LEU A 222 18.58 1.87 -32.30
CA LEU A 222 17.66 2.08 -31.17
C LEU A 222 17.30 3.54 -30.94
N GLY A 223 18.18 4.50 -31.22
CA GLY A 223 17.90 5.92 -31.01
C GLY A 223 16.64 6.39 -31.74
N PRO A 224 16.56 6.24 -33.07
CA PRO A 224 15.36 6.55 -33.84
C PRO A 224 14.13 5.75 -33.40
N ALA A 225 14.28 4.44 -33.16
CA ALA A 225 13.17 3.57 -32.75
C ALA A 225 12.57 3.97 -31.39
N VAL A 226 13.41 4.29 -30.41
CA VAL A 226 12.97 4.77 -29.08
C VAL A 226 12.25 6.10 -29.20
N ASN A 227 12.77 7.04 -30.00
CA ASN A 227 12.09 8.32 -30.22
C ASN A 227 10.70 8.14 -30.85
N GLU A 228 10.56 7.21 -31.82
CA GLU A 228 9.27 6.90 -32.41
C GLU A 228 8.29 6.35 -31.36
N LEU A 229 8.73 5.37 -30.54
CA LEU A 229 7.92 4.83 -29.45
C LEU A 229 7.47 5.93 -28.48
N LEU A 230 8.39 6.79 -28.04
CA LEU A 230 8.09 7.86 -27.08
C LEU A 230 7.18 8.94 -27.66
N SER A 231 7.26 9.24 -28.96
CA SER A 231 6.37 10.21 -29.61
C SER A 231 4.89 9.78 -29.63
N LYS A 232 4.63 8.48 -29.46
CA LYS A 232 3.28 7.88 -29.44
C LYS A 232 2.83 7.53 -28.02
N ALA A 233 3.74 7.60 -27.04
CA ALA A 233 3.46 7.27 -25.66
C ALA A 233 2.71 8.41 -24.94
N GLN A 234 1.85 8.06 -23.99
CA GLN A 234 1.22 8.99 -23.09
C GLN A 234 2.29 9.65 -22.22
N PRO A 235 2.18 10.97 -21.97
CA PRO A 235 3.06 11.63 -21.02
C PRO A 235 2.98 10.97 -19.66
N LEU A 236 4.12 10.77 -19.03
CA LEU A 236 4.17 10.28 -17.65
C LEU A 236 3.50 11.30 -16.73
N VAL A 237 2.72 10.80 -15.77
CA VAL A 237 2.29 11.61 -14.63
C VAL A 237 3.55 12.11 -13.91
N LYS A 238 3.56 13.39 -13.55
CA LYS A 238 4.72 14.01 -12.92
C LYS A 238 5.03 13.36 -11.58
N VAL A 239 6.32 13.24 -11.30
CA VAL A 239 6.83 12.89 -9.96
C VAL A 239 6.44 13.98 -8.98
N TYR A 240 5.99 13.63 -7.78
CA TYR A 240 5.68 14.61 -6.76
C TYR A 240 6.92 15.46 -6.42
N GLY A 241 6.77 16.78 -6.44
CA GLY A 241 7.87 17.73 -6.22
C GLY A 241 8.67 18.11 -7.47
N THR A 242 8.16 17.82 -8.68
CA THR A 242 8.74 18.26 -9.98
C THR A 242 7.83 19.19 -10.78
#